data_AF-A0A0G2G0K1-F1
#
_entry.id   AF-A0A0G2G0K1-F1
#
_cell.length_a   1.000
_cell.length_b   1.000
_cell.length_c   1.000
_cell.angle_alpha   90.00
_cell.angle_beta   90.00
_cell.angle_gamma   90.00
#
_symmetry.space_group_name_H-M   'P 1'
#
loop_
_entity.id
_entity.type
_entity.pdbx_description
1 polymer ?
#
loop_
_entity_poly.entity_id
_entity_poly.type
_entity_poly.pdbx_seq_one_letter_code
_entity_poly.pdbx_strand_id
1 'polypeptide(L)'
;MAQSTLPTRTNTTVSDDEAVADGEPGDTIGLLTERLRAWKHMCGYLEGYITAVSHEQKANAKDQEKVLKSISKPLREGHHFDQALGGVAGLFENMRANTSGIANMHLETAKNLDGTVLPILGRLHAEIKNKTKEIENGAGKGSKSVEKARNESQKYIELLGTHTANFDSSGGKVSHHNDPYVLQRNIYYRLNKQLIEENNNRGDIITVQNNFQQFETHVLQQVQAALNSFQQFMGSQADRQKAMYSDISGVASNIPADFEWNGFVKRNDNLLVNPNAPPRSMANVSFPNQNHRGTKPLIEGSLERKSRGLGSLKGYSAAYYAVSPAGYLHQYKDNDDFRHEPTPEISLYLPDCTIGAVSDTKFTIKGKDVSSKIGGSHEFQFKAHTPSDAKTWHDIISQKSTGTASLPTSPIDTSAASATTSPISPTPTEKETAHAAAGAGGEPGKIDTTVGSSSQGTAPTSTTSTQPPPSFTSTSPQQQAGVVSGSTPKGHEDHYHGQPGEKQLEGRTYIQK
;
A
#
# COMPACT_ATOMS: atom_id res chain seq x y z
N MET A 1 -0.57 -35.21 48.34
CA MET A 1 -0.19 -34.79 46.98
C MET A 1 0.95 -35.67 46.52
N ALA A 2 0.97 -36.11 45.26
CA ALA A 2 2.07 -36.90 44.69
C ALA A 2 2.29 -36.43 43.25
N GLN A 3 3.52 -36.08 42.89
CA GLN A 3 3.88 -35.66 41.54
C GLN A 3 4.44 -36.85 40.77
N SER A 4 3.89 -37.11 39.58
CA SER A 4 4.38 -38.13 38.66
C SER A 4 5.32 -37.48 37.64
N THR A 5 6.60 -37.83 37.69
CA THR A 5 7.61 -37.40 36.71
C THR A 5 7.61 -38.34 35.52
N LEU A 6 7.05 -37.89 34.38
CA LEU A 6 7.22 -38.58 33.10
C LEU A 6 8.59 -38.22 32.48
N PRO A 7 9.26 -39.16 31.79
CA PRO A 7 10.50 -38.87 31.07
C PRO A 7 10.22 -38.20 29.72
N THR A 8 10.80 -37.01 29.49
CA THR A 8 10.77 -36.35 28.18
C THR A 8 11.69 -37.07 27.19
N ARG A 9 11.16 -37.46 26.03
CA ARG A 9 11.97 -37.94 24.90
C ARG A 9 12.68 -36.77 24.22
N THR A 10 14.00 -36.71 24.32
CA THR A 10 14.84 -35.86 23.45
C THR A 10 15.07 -36.58 22.12
N ASN A 11 14.69 -35.96 21.00
CA ASN A 11 15.05 -36.46 19.67
C ASN A 11 16.51 -36.08 19.36
N THR A 12 17.41 -37.05 19.43
CA THR A 12 18.81 -36.89 19.03
C THR A 12 18.98 -37.18 17.53
N THR A 13 18.98 -36.12 16.72
CA THR A 13 19.53 -36.14 15.35
C THR A 13 20.58 -35.03 15.23
N VAL A 14 21.71 -35.25 15.89
CA VAL A 14 22.98 -34.57 15.63
C VAL A 14 23.89 -35.64 15.02
N SER A 15 24.59 -35.33 13.93
CA SER A 15 25.48 -36.30 13.28
C SER A 15 26.69 -36.60 14.14
N ASP A 16 27.16 -37.85 14.12
CA ASP A 16 28.56 -38.14 14.40
C ASP A 16 29.44 -37.33 13.44
N ASP A 17 30.33 -36.50 13.99
CA ASP A 17 31.78 -36.56 13.73
C ASP A 17 32.54 -35.83 14.87
N GLU A 18 33.83 -36.17 15.03
CA GLU A 18 34.84 -35.47 15.84
C GLU A 18 34.46 -35.16 17.31
N ALA A 19 34.51 -36.18 18.17
CA ALA A 19 34.42 -36.02 19.62
C ALA A 19 35.54 -35.11 20.17
N VAL A 20 35.19 -34.15 21.02
CA VAL A 20 36.14 -33.21 21.64
C VAL A 20 37.11 -33.97 22.54
N ALA A 21 38.38 -34.00 22.14
CA ALA A 21 39.46 -34.61 22.91
C ALA A 21 39.86 -33.68 24.08
N ASP A 22 39.19 -33.86 25.21
CA ASP A 22 39.31 -33.05 26.43
C ASP A 22 40.61 -33.37 27.21
N GLY A 23 41.75 -32.99 26.64
CA GLY A 23 43.07 -33.18 27.24
C GLY A 23 44.02 -32.05 26.87
N GLU A 24 44.77 -31.54 27.86
CA GLU A 24 45.73 -30.45 27.62
C GLU A 24 46.72 -30.79 26.50
N PRO A 25 47.01 -29.85 25.59
CA PRO A 25 48.00 -30.07 24.54
C PRO A 25 49.40 -30.23 25.15
N GLY A 26 49.89 -31.47 25.18
CA GLY A 26 51.15 -31.86 25.83
C GLY A 26 52.43 -31.25 25.25
N ASP A 27 52.34 -30.49 24.15
CA ASP A 27 53.39 -29.59 23.70
C ASP A 27 52.83 -28.36 22.94
N THR A 28 53.70 -27.40 22.64
CA THR A 28 53.37 -26.18 21.88
C THR A 28 52.74 -26.46 20.51
N ILE A 29 53.07 -27.57 19.87
CA ILE A 29 52.61 -27.92 18.52
C ILE A 29 51.17 -28.44 18.58
N GLY A 30 50.84 -29.25 19.59
CA GLY A 30 49.48 -29.62 19.94
C GLY A 30 48.59 -28.38 20.13
N LEU A 31 49.05 -27.41 20.92
CA LEU A 31 48.31 -26.18 21.22
C LEU A 31 48.06 -25.32 19.96
N LEU A 32 49.07 -25.15 19.10
CA LEU A 32 48.91 -24.43 17.83
C LEU A 32 48.00 -25.19 16.85
N THR A 33 48.00 -26.52 16.89
CA THR A 33 47.14 -27.37 16.05
C THR A 33 45.68 -27.27 16.49
N GLU A 34 45.41 -27.36 17.79
CA GLU A 34 44.10 -27.14 18.41
C GLU A 34 43.56 -25.74 18.08
N ARG A 35 44.41 -24.72 18.20
CA ARG A 35 44.07 -23.33 17.86
C ARG A 35 43.69 -23.15 16.39
N LEU A 36 44.30 -23.90 15.46
CA LEU A 36 43.85 -23.92 14.06
C LEU A 36 42.53 -24.68 13.85
N ARG A 37 42.22 -25.71 14.65
CA ARG A 37 40.88 -26.34 14.64
C ARG A 37 39.83 -25.33 15.07
N ALA A 38 40.07 -24.55 16.13
CA ALA A 38 39.16 -23.48 16.55
C ALA A 38 38.90 -22.45 15.42
N TRP A 39 39.93 -22.01 14.70
CA TRP A 39 39.77 -21.14 13.53
C TRP A 39 39.03 -21.80 12.35
N LYS A 40 39.26 -23.09 12.10
CA LYS A 40 38.53 -23.88 11.09
C LYS A 40 37.03 -23.95 11.43
N HIS A 41 36.67 -24.23 12.68
CA HIS A 41 35.26 -24.25 13.13
C HIS A 41 34.62 -22.86 13.02
N MET A 42 35.31 -21.80 13.46
CA MET A 42 34.88 -20.40 13.27
C MET A 42 34.56 -20.11 11.80
N CYS A 43 35.45 -20.48 10.88
CA CYS A 43 35.27 -20.25 9.45
C CYS A 43 34.06 -21.02 8.91
N GLY A 44 33.91 -22.31 9.27
CA GLY A 44 32.76 -23.12 8.90
C GLY A 44 31.42 -22.61 9.44
N TYR A 45 31.39 -21.99 10.63
CA TYR A 45 30.20 -21.33 11.15
C TYR A 45 29.82 -20.08 10.35
N LEU A 46 30.80 -19.30 9.87
CA LEU A 46 30.55 -18.17 8.96
C LEU A 46 30.06 -18.66 7.59
N GLU A 47 30.66 -19.72 7.03
CA GLU A 47 30.19 -20.34 5.78
C GLU A 47 28.73 -20.80 5.91
N GLY A 48 28.38 -21.47 7.02
CA GLY A 48 27.01 -21.89 7.31
C GLY A 48 26.03 -20.72 7.43
N TYR A 49 26.41 -19.66 8.15
CA TYR A 49 25.58 -18.46 8.31
C TYR A 49 25.32 -17.74 6.97
N ILE A 50 26.37 -17.46 6.18
CA ILE A 50 26.22 -16.81 4.87
C ILE A 50 25.42 -17.69 3.90
N THR A 51 25.58 -19.01 3.95
CA THR A 51 24.78 -19.96 3.15
C THR A 51 23.30 -19.90 3.55
N ALA A 52 23.00 -19.85 4.84
CA ALA A 52 21.63 -19.71 5.34
C ALA A 52 20.97 -18.40 4.87
N VAL A 53 21.68 -17.27 4.97
CA VAL A 53 21.17 -15.97 4.47
C VAL A 53 20.99 -16.00 2.95
N SER A 54 21.91 -16.61 2.19
CA SER A 54 21.74 -16.80 0.74
C SER A 54 20.48 -17.62 0.40
N HIS A 55 20.18 -18.66 1.17
CA HIS A 55 18.95 -19.45 1.04
C HIS A 55 17.69 -18.64 1.42
N GLU A 56 17.76 -17.80 2.45
CA GLU A 56 16.69 -16.86 2.81
C GLU A 56 16.42 -15.88 1.66
N GLN A 57 17.45 -15.27 1.07
CA GLN A 57 17.29 -14.36 -0.07
C GLN A 57 16.67 -15.06 -1.30
N LYS A 58 17.03 -16.33 -1.57
CA LYS A 58 16.39 -17.18 -2.60
C LYS A 58 14.93 -17.53 -2.28
N ALA A 59 14.53 -17.55 -1.01
CA ALA A 59 13.13 -17.73 -0.60
C ALA A 59 12.35 -16.40 -0.75
N ASN A 60 12.89 -15.30 -0.22
CA ASN A 60 12.32 -13.95 -0.31
C ASN A 60 12.03 -13.55 -1.77
N ALA A 61 12.92 -13.86 -2.71
CA ALA A 61 12.69 -13.66 -4.14
C ALA A 61 11.42 -14.39 -4.65
N LYS A 62 11.27 -15.69 -4.31
CA LYS A 62 10.11 -16.52 -4.70
C LYS A 62 8.82 -16.09 -4.02
N ASP A 63 8.89 -15.56 -2.81
CA ASP A 63 7.72 -15.03 -2.11
C ASP A 63 7.29 -13.67 -2.66
N GLN A 64 8.23 -12.83 -3.09
CA GLN A 64 7.91 -11.60 -3.83
C GLN A 64 7.31 -11.90 -5.22
N GLU A 65 7.69 -12.99 -5.89
CA GLU A 65 6.93 -13.46 -7.07
C GLU A 65 5.48 -13.85 -6.73
N LYS A 66 5.19 -14.37 -5.53
CA LYS A 66 3.80 -14.66 -5.09
C LYS A 66 3.04 -13.38 -4.82
N VAL A 67 3.69 -12.37 -4.20
CA VAL A 67 3.12 -11.02 -4.02
C VAL A 67 2.80 -10.41 -5.39
N LEU A 68 3.72 -10.46 -6.36
CA LEU A 68 3.50 -9.98 -7.73
C LEU A 68 2.30 -10.68 -8.39
N LYS A 69 2.13 -12.00 -8.18
CA LYS A 69 0.99 -12.77 -8.70
C LYS A 69 -0.38 -12.33 -8.12
N SER A 70 -0.42 -11.59 -7.01
CA SER A 70 -1.67 -10.99 -6.49
C SER A 70 -2.13 -9.76 -7.29
N ILE A 71 -1.19 -8.98 -7.82
CA ILE A 71 -1.43 -7.76 -8.61
C ILE A 71 -1.19 -7.92 -10.11
N SER A 72 -0.71 -9.08 -10.57
CA SER A 72 -0.31 -9.33 -11.97
C SER A 72 -1.47 -9.32 -12.97
N LYS A 73 -2.72 -9.49 -12.50
CA LYS A 73 -3.90 -9.39 -13.36
C LYS A 73 -4.20 -7.92 -13.67
N PRO A 74 -4.68 -7.59 -14.89
CA PRO A 74 -5.28 -6.29 -15.16
C PRO A 74 -6.43 -5.99 -14.19
N LEU A 75 -6.71 -4.70 -13.97
CA LEU A 75 -7.81 -4.27 -13.11
C LEU A 75 -9.15 -4.82 -13.66
N ARG A 76 -9.93 -5.46 -12.78
CA ARG A 76 -11.34 -5.75 -13.06
C ARG A 76 -12.08 -4.43 -13.23
N GLU A 77 -13.05 -4.41 -14.16
CA GLU A 77 -13.72 -3.18 -14.59
C GLU A 77 -12.72 -2.06 -14.97
N GLY A 78 -11.51 -2.40 -15.42
CA GLY A 78 -10.40 -1.48 -15.64
C GLY A 78 -10.71 -0.30 -16.58
N HIS A 79 -11.74 -0.44 -17.42
CA HIS A 79 -12.26 0.62 -18.27
C HIS A 79 -12.94 1.78 -17.52
N HIS A 80 -13.23 1.64 -16.22
CA HIS A 80 -13.67 2.78 -15.40
C HIS A 80 -12.52 3.75 -15.09
N PHE A 81 -11.31 3.23 -14.86
CA PHE A 81 -10.12 4.05 -14.58
C PHE A 81 -9.55 4.67 -15.86
N ASP A 82 -8.93 5.84 -15.75
CA ASP A 82 -8.16 6.39 -16.86
C ASP A 82 -6.88 5.56 -17.09
N GLN A 83 -6.49 5.42 -18.36
CA GLN A 83 -5.33 4.62 -18.76
C GLN A 83 -4.06 5.47 -18.95
N ALA A 84 -4.17 6.79 -18.80
CA ALA A 84 -3.04 7.69 -18.79
C ALA A 84 -2.15 7.52 -17.54
N LEU A 85 -0.87 7.83 -17.71
CA LEU A 85 0.08 7.93 -16.59
C LEU A 85 -0.37 9.03 -15.62
N GLY A 86 -0.35 8.72 -14.32
CA GLY A 86 -0.85 9.59 -13.25
C GLY A 86 -2.15 9.12 -12.59
N GLY A 87 -2.83 8.12 -13.16
CA GLY A 87 -4.02 7.49 -12.57
C GLY A 87 -3.75 6.18 -11.82
N VAL A 88 -4.83 5.57 -11.33
CA VAL A 88 -4.87 4.27 -10.64
C VAL A 88 -4.30 3.14 -11.51
N ALA A 89 -4.54 3.17 -12.83
CA ALA A 89 -3.95 2.21 -13.75
C ALA A 89 -2.40 2.30 -13.74
N GLY A 90 -1.85 3.52 -13.74
CA GLY A 90 -0.42 3.79 -13.62
C GLY A 90 0.17 3.39 -12.27
N LEU A 91 -0.56 3.61 -11.16
CA LEU A 91 -0.17 3.13 -9.84
C LEU A 91 -0.04 1.60 -9.79
N PHE A 92 -1.03 0.87 -10.31
CA PHE A 92 -0.96 -0.59 -10.32
C PHE A 92 0.18 -1.12 -11.20
N GLU A 93 0.54 -0.43 -12.29
CA GLU A 93 1.71 -0.79 -13.09
C GLU A 93 3.03 -0.47 -12.40
N ASN A 94 3.13 0.68 -11.71
CA ASN A 94 4.27 1.00 -10.85
C ASN A 94 4.45 -0.06 -9.74
N MET A 95 3.36 -0.49 -9.10
CA MET A 95 3.40 -1.58 -8.10
C MET A 95 3.93 -2.88 -8.70
N ARG A 96 3.49 -3.29 -9.90
CA ARG A 96 4.02 -4.49 -10.58
C ARG A 96 5.51 -4.37 -10.87
N ALA A 97 5.94 -3.23 -11.42
CA ALA A 97 7.34 -2.97 -11.73
C ALA A 97 8.22 -3.01 -10.47
N ASN A 98 7.78 -2.35 -9.39
CA ASN A 98 8.52 -2.32 -8.14
C ASN A 98 8.55 -3.69 -7.43
N THR A 99 7.43 -4.42 -7.30
CA THR A 99 7.45 -5.78 -6.73
C THR A 99 8.31 -6.75 -7.56
N SER A 100 8.29 -6.64 -8.89
CA SER A 100 9.15 -7.42 -9.78
C SER A 100 10.65 -7.11 -9.55
N GLY A 101 11.02 -5.82 -9.46
CA GLY A 101 12.41 -5.46 -9.18
C GLY A 101 12.87 -5.87 -7.78
N ILE A 102 12.00 -5.83 -6.77
CA ILE A 102 12.30 -6.34 -5.41
C ILE A 102 12.60 -7.85 -5.45
N ALA A 103 11.80 -8.65 -6.18
CA ALA A 103 12.05 -10.08 -6.36
C ALA A 103 13.40 -10.36 -7.04
N ASN A 104 13.71 -9.62 -8.10
CA ASN A 104 14.98 -9.73 -8.83
C ASN A 104 16.19 -9.31 -7.97
N MET A 105 16.05 -8.26 -7.16
CA MET A 105 17.08 -7.77 -6.23
C MET A 105 17.41 -8.80 -5.14
N HIS A 106 16.42 -9.46 -4.53
CA HIS A 106 16.71 -10.56 -3.58
C HIS A 106 17.48 -11.71 -4.27
N LEU A 107 17.15 -12.03 -5.52
CA LEU A 107 17.87 -13.03 -6.31
C LEU A 107 19.28 -12.57 -6.74
N GLU A 108 19.50 -11.27 -6.97
CA GLU A 108 20.82 -10.67 -7.21
C GLU A 108 21.69 -10.77 -5.96
N THR A 109 21.18 -10.33 -4.80
CA THR A 109 21.88 -10.44 -3.51
C THR A 109 22.31 -11.87 -3.21
N ALA A 110 21.42 -12.86 -3.39
CA ALA A 110 21.78 -14.26 -3.17
C ALA A 110 22.94 -14.74 -4.05
N LYS A 111 22.97 -14.35 -5.33
CA LYS A 111 24.08 -14.66 -6.25
C LYS A 111 25.39 -13.96 -5.84
N ASN A 112 25.30 -12.75 -5.31
CA ASN A 112 26.47 -12.00 -4.83
C ASN A 112 27.04 -12.62 -3.54
N LEU A 113 26.19 -13.14 -2.64
CA LEU A 113 26.63 -13.91 -1.47
C LEU A 113 27.32 -15.22 -1.90
N ASP A 114 26.70 -15.99 -2.80
CA ASP A 114 27.25 -17.24 -3.34
C ASP A 114 28.56 -17.04 -4.12
N GLY A 115 28.63 -15.97 -4.93
CA GLY A 115 29.70 -15.74 -5.89
C GLY A 115 30.84 -14.84 -5.40
N THR A 116 30.67 -14.13 -4.28
CA THR A 116 31.70 -13.22 -3.73
C THR A 116 32.02 -13.49 -2.27
N VAL A 117 31.02 -13.65 -1.40
CA VAL A 117 31.27 -13.80 0.05
C VAL A 117 31.72 -15.22 0.41
N LEU A 118 30.99 -16.25 -0.02
CA LEU A 118 31.35 -17.65 0.26
C LEU A 118 32.74 -18.04 -0.32
N PRO A 119 33.18 -17.62 -1.52
CA PRO A 119 34.50 -17.95 -2.03
C PRO A 119 35.68 -17.35 -1.26
N ILE A 120 35.49 -16.25 -0.52
CA ILE A 120 36.51 -15.71 0.39
C ILE A 120 36.68 -16.66 1.59
N LEU A 121 35.56 -17.06 2.21
CA LEU A 121 35.56 -17.99 3.35
C LEU A 121 36.05 -19.38 2.95
N GLY A 122 35.59 -19.94 1.83
CA GLY A 122 36.03 -21.24 1.33
C GLY A 122 37.52 -21.31 0.99
N ARG A 123 38.12 -20.19 0.54
CA ARG A 123 39.57 -20.09 0.39
C ARG A 123 40.26 -20.07 1.76
N LEU A 124 39.78 -19.24 2.70
CA LEU A 124 40.31 -19.16 4.05
C LEU A 124 40.26 -20.53 4.78
N HIS A 125 39.17 -21.27 4.65
CA HIS A 125 39.02 -22.62 5.19
C HIS A 125 40.07 -23.58 4.61
N ALA A 126 40.32 -23.53 3.29
CA ALA A 126 41.38 -24.30 2.65
C ALA A 126 42.80 -23.88 3.11
N GLU A 127 43.04 -22.58 3.29
CA GLU A 127 44.30 -22.04 3.81
C GLU A 127 44.58 -22.49 5.25
N ILE A 128 43.58 -22.42 6.14
CA ILE A 128 43.66 -22.93 7.52
C ILE A 128 43.97 -24.43 7.50
N LYS A 129 43.24 -25.23 6.71
CA LYS A 129 43.44 -26.68 6.57
C LYS A 129 44.83 -27.05 6.05
N ASN A 130 45.41 -26.22 5.19
CA ASN A 130 46.79 -26.39 4.71
C ASN A 130 47.81 -26.00 5.80
N LYS A 131 47.55 -24.93 6.56
CA LYS A 131 48.41 -24.50 7.66
C LYS A 131 48.46 -25.50 8.82
N THR A 132 47.36 -26.20 9.11
CA THR A 132 47.33 -27.30 10.08
C THR A 132 48.33 -28.39 9.68
N LYS A 133 48.26 -28.86 8.41
CA LYS A 133 49.20 -29.86 7.88
C LYS A 133 50.65 -29.40 7.87
N GLU A 134 50.91 -28.12 7.58
CA GLU A 134 52.25 -27.54 7.59
C GLU A 134 52.90 -27.70 8.98
N ILE A 135 52.15 -27.39 10.04
CA ILE A 135 52.62 -27.46 11.43
C ILE A 135 52.79 -28.91 11.90
N GLU A 136 51.77 -29.75 11.68
CA GLU A 136 51.77 -31.18 12.05
C GLU A 136 52.96 -31.93 11.42
N ASN A 137 53.28 -31.66 10.15
CA ASN A 137 54.39 -32.33 9.45
C ASN A 137 55.76 -31.65 9.67
N GLY A 138 55.79 -30.35 9.97
CA GLY A 138 57.02 -29.57 10.12
C GLY A 138 57.75 -29.82 11.43
N ALA A 139 57.03 -29.75 12.56
CA ALA A 139 57.65 -29.60 13.87
C ALA A 139 58.24 -30.89 14.47
N GLY A 140 57.82 -32.07 14.01
CA GLY A 140 58.25 -33.37 14.52
C GLY A 140 59.73 -33.77 14.27
N LYS A 141 60.57 -32.84 13.76
CA LYS A 141 61.99 -33.07 13.46
C LYS A 141 62.92 -32.69 14.61
N GLY A 142 62.86 -31.45 15.10
CA GLY A 142 63.76 -30.96 16.16
C GLY A 142 63.64 -31.75 17.46
N SER A 143 62.40 -32.08 17.86
CA SER A 143 62.09 -32.92 19.02
C SER A 143 62.82 -34.28 18.98
N LYS A 144 62.94 -34.91 17.80
CA LYS A 144 63.66 -36.20 17.64
C LYS A 144 65.18 -36.04 17.75
N SER A 145 65.76 -34.92 17.34
CA SER A 145 67.19 -34.62 17.54
C SER A 145 67.49 -34.38 19.02
N VAL A 146 66.66 -33.59 19.71
CA VAL A 146 66.73 -33.36 21.15
C VAL A 146 66.67 -34.68 21.93
N GLU A 147 65.66 -35.50 21.66
CA GLU A 147 65.46 -36.75 22.39
C GLU A 147 66.60 -37.75 22.13
N LYS A 148 67.14 -37.81 20.90
CA LYS A 148 68.34 -38.59 20.62
C LYS A 148 69.56 -38.08 21.42
N ALA A 149 69.78 -36.77 21.47
CA ALA A 149 70.91 -36.19 22.19
C ALA A 149 70.80 -36.38 23.72
N ARG A 150 69.57 -36.35 24.26
CA ARG A 150 69.26 -36.65 25.66
C ARG A 150 69.51 -38.12 26.01
N ASN A 151 69.09 -39.05 25.17
CA ASN A 151 69.40 -40.48 25.37
C ASN A 151 70.92 -40.76 25.22
N GLU A 152 71.62 -40.03 24.33
CA GLU A 152 73.07 -40.08 24.23
C GLU A 152 73.78 -39.52 25.48
N SER A 153 73.27 -38.45 26.12
CA SER A 153 73.90 -37.88 27.33
C SER A 153 73.61 -38.73 28.57
N GLN A 154 72.35 -39.10 28.80
CA GLN A 154 71.89 -39.92 29.94
C GLN A 154 72.67 -41.24 30.03
N LYS A 155 72.83 -41.95 28.91
CA LYS A 155 73.62 -43.19 28.86
C LYS A 155 75.05 -43.02 29.36
N TYR A 156 75.73 -41.92 29.04
CA TYR A 156 77.10 -41.69 29.51
C TYR A 156 77.15 -41.29 31.00
N ILE A 157 76.11 -40.65 31.53
CA ILE A 157 75.95 -40.36 32.97
C ILE A 157 75.82 -41.67 33.76
N GLU A 158 74.99 -42.61 33.28
CA GLU A 158 74.83 -43.94 33.87
C GLU A 158 76.12 -44.78 33.81
N LEU A 159 76.84 -44.73 32.68
CA LEU A 159 78.18 -45.35 32.57
C LEU A 159 79.16 -44.77 33.58
N LEU A 160 79.21 -43.44 33.76
CA LEU A 160 80.11 -42.82 34.74
C LEU A 160 79.77 -43.28 36.17
N GLY A 161 78.50 -43.22 36.58
CA GLY A 161 78.09 -43.64 37.92
C GLY A 161 78.36 -45.12 38.19
N THR A 162 78.26 -45.97 37.17
CA THR A 162 78.65 -47.38 37.23
C THR A 162 80.18 -47.52 37.40
N HIS A 163 80.98 -46.74 36.68
CA HIS A 163 82.44 -46.91 36.68
C HIS A 163 83.17 -46.18 37.81
N THR A 164 82.60 -45.14 38.43
CA THR A 164 83.12 -44.58 39.69
C THR A 164 82.94 -45.58 40.83
N ALA A 165 81.74 -46.15 41.00
CA ALA A 165 81.49 -47.16 42.03
C ALA A 165 82.42 -48.39 41.89
N ASN A 166 82.67 -48.83 40.65
CA ASN A 166 83.64 -49.89 40.36
C ASN A 166 85.10 -49.47 40.58
N PHE A 167 85.46 -48.21 40.40
CA PHE A 167 86.82 -47.70 40.70
C PHE A 167 87.11 -47.81 42.21
N ASP A 168 86.17 -47.32 43.04
CA ASP A 168 86.29 -47.35 44.50
C ASP A 168 86.33 -48.79 45.04
N SER A 169 85.46 -49.67 44.55
CA SER A 169 85.37 -51.06 45.03
C SER A 169 86.46 -52.00 44.49
N SER A 170 87.16 -51.65 43.41
CA SER A 170 88.24 -52.47 42.82
C SER A 170 89.65 -52.08 43.30
N GLY A 171 89.77 -51.04 44.11
CA GLY A 171 91.07 -50.45 44.46
C GLY A 171 91.72 -49.73 43.27
N GLY A 172 90.93 -49.00 42.48
CA GLY A 172 91.39 -48.18 41.36
C GLY A 172 91.69 -48.94 40.05
N LYS A 173 91.25 -50.19 39.90
CA LYS A 173 91.54 -51.04 38.74
C LYS A 173 90.41 -51.01 37.71
N VAL A 174 90.49 -50.05 36.78
CA VAL A 174 89.49 -49.87 35.70
C VAL A 174 90.16 -49.93 34.32
N SER A 175 89.46 -50.42 33.31
CA SER A 175 89.92 -50.41 31.92
C SER A 175 89.94 -48.98 31.36
N HIS A 176 90.96 -48.63 30.56
CA HIS A 176 91.15 -47.29 30.00
C HIS A 176 89.97 -46.78 29.14
N HIS A 177 89.16 -47.68 28.57
CA HIS A 177 87.93 -47.30 27.85
C HIS A 177 86.78 -46.85 28.78
N ASN A 178 86.82 -47.29 30.03
CA ASN A 178 85.79 -47.07 31.06
C ASN A 178 86.32 -46.17 32.20
N ASP A 179 87.44 -45.49 31.97
CA ASP A 179 88.06 -44.57 32.93
C ASP A 179 87.07 -43.44 33.32
N PRO A 180 86.83 -43.18 34.62
CA PRO A 180 85.87 -42.16 35.05
C PRO A 180 86.17 -40.74 34.54
N TYR A 181 87.43 -40.35 34.40
CA TYR A 181 87.80 -39.02 33.88
C TYR A 181 87.52 -38.91 32.37
N VAL A 182 87.81 -39.95 31.60
CA VAL A 182 87.44 -40.05 30.17
C VAL A 182 85.91 -40.04 30.00
N LEU A 183 85.18 -40.76 30.84
CA LEU A 183 83.71 -40.78 30.83
C LEU A 183 83.11 -39.40 31.17
N GLN A 184 83.63 -38.72 32.20
CA GLN A 184 83.22 -37.35 32.55
C GLN A 184 83.43 -36.37 31.39
N ARG A 185 84.57 -36.47 30.68
CA ARG A 185 84.83 -35.64 29.48
C ARG A 185 83.88 -35.96 28.31
N ASN A 186 83.45 -37.22 28.17
CA ASN A 186 82.41 -37.57 27.20
C ASN A 186 81.04 -36.99 27.60
N ILE A 187 80.67 -36.99 28.88
CA ILE A 187 79.43 -36.36 29.36
C ILE A 187 79.41 -34.86 29.02
N TYR A 188 80.49 -34.11 29.30
CA TYR A 188 80.55 -32.68 28.94
C TYR A 188 80.34 -32.44 27.44
N TYR A 189 80.91 -33.28 26.57
CA TYR A 189 80.67 -33.22 25.13
C TYR A 189 79.20 -33.51 24.77
N ARG A 190 78.60 -34.59 25.31
CA ARG A 190 77.22 -34.99 24.98
C ARG A 190 76.19 -34.01 25.53
N LEU A 191 76.39 -33.45 26.73
CA LEU A 191 75.55 -32.39 27.29
C LEU A 191 75.66 -31.08 26.49
N ASN A 192 76.86 -30.69 26.06
CA ASN A 192 77.00 -29.52 25.18
C ASN A 192 76.27 -29.72 23.85
N LYS A 193 76.36 -30.91 23.24
CA LYS A 193 75.56 -31.28 22.06
C LYS A 193 74.06 -31.23 22.35
N GLN A 194 73.58 -31.81 23.45
CA GLN A 194 72.16 -31.74 23.83
C GLN A 194 71.67 -30.30 23.96
N LEU A 195 72.43 -29.43 24.64
CA LEU A 195 72.09 -28.01 24.77
C LEU A 195 72.04 -27.30 23.42
N ILE A 196 72.87 -27.68 22.44
CA ILE A 196 72.80 -27.14 21.08
C ILE A 196 71.51 -27.60 20.38
N GLU A 197 71.17 -28.89 20.40
CA GLU A 197 69.92 -29.40 19.81
C GLU A 197 68.66 -28.80 20.49
N GLU A 198 68.67 -28.64 21.81
CA GLU A 198 67.57 -28.03 22.58
C GLU A 198 67.39 -26.55 22.26
N ASN A 199 68.49 -25.79 22.09
CA ASN A 199 68.42 -24.39 21.65
C ASN A 199 67.99 -24.26 20.18
N ASN A 200 68.44 -25.15 19.29
CA ASN A 200 68.00 -25.18 17.89
C ASN A 200 66.50 -25.42 17.79
N ASN A 201 66.00 -26.49 18.44
CA ASN A 201 64.57 -26.82 18.49
C ASN A 201 63.73 -25.69 19.12
N ARG A 202 64.26 -24.99 20.13
CA ARG A 202 63.61 -23.80 20.69
C ARG A 202 63.54 -22.64 19.67
N GLY A 203 64.58 -22.43 18.87
CA GLY A 203 64.59 -21.45 17.78
C GLY A 203 63.58 -21.76 16.67
N ASP A 204 63.48 -23.04 16.29
CA ASP A 204 62.48 -23.52 15.33
C ASP A 204 61.04 -23.27 15.85
N ILE A 205 60.76 -23.62 17.11
CA ILE A 205 59.43 -23.41 17.73
C ILE A 205 59.07 -21.91 17.78
N ILE A 206 60.02 -21.03 18.15
CA ILE A 206 59.80 -19.57 18.14
C ILE A 206 59.50 -19.07 16.71
N THR A 207 60.18 -19.63 15.71
CA THR A 207 59.95 -19.29 14.29
C THR A 207 58.54 -19.74 13.84
N VAL A 208 58.11 -20.94 14.26
CA VAL A 208 56.73 -21.41 14.02
C VAL A 208 55.71 -20.49 14.70
N GLN A 209 55.92 -20.08 15.96
CA GLN A 209 55.03 -19.17 16.69
C GLN A 209 54.92 -17.79 16.00
N ASN A 210 56.03 -17.21 15.55
CA ASN A 210 56.03 -15.92 14.83
C ASN A 210 55.27 -16.03 13.49
N ASN A 211 55.49 -17.11 12.73
CA ASN A 211 54.77 -17.38 11.49
C ASN A 211 53.27 -17.64 11.74
N PHE A 212 52.91 -18.20 12.90
CA PHE A 212 51.53 -18.41 13.32
C PHE A 212 50.81 -17.09 13.59
N GLN A 213 51.44 -16.17 14.33
CA GLN A 213 50.88 -14.84 14.63
C GLN A 213 50.57 -14.05 13.34
N GLN A 214 51.45 -14.12 12.35
CA GLN A 214 51.23 -13.52 11.03
C GLN A 214 50.05 -14.18 10.30
N PHE A 215 49.94 -15.51 10.38
CA PHE A 215 48.81 -16.24 9.80
C PHE A 215 47.47 -15.88 10.45
N GLU A 216 47.39 -15.78 11.78
CA GLU A 216 46.16 -15.33 12.47
C GLU A 216 45.74 -13.91 12.06
N THR A 217 46.72 -13.04 11.83
CA THR A 217 46.47 -11.67 11.35
C THR A 217 45.82 -11.69 9.96
N HIS A 218 46.30 -12.55 9.06
CA HIS A 218 45.68 -12.78 7.75
C HIS A 218 44.29 -13.43 7.85
N VAL A 219 44.10 -14.42 8.74
CA VAL A 219 42.78 -15.05 8.99
C VAL A 219 41.74 -13.99 9.36
N LEU A 220 42.07 -13.08 10.29
CA LEU A 220 41.18 -11.98 10.68
C LEU A 220 40.92 -10.99 9.52
N GLN A 221 41.93 -10.68 8.70
CA GLN A 221 41.75 -9.83 7.52
C GLN A 221 40.81 -10.44 6.48
N GLN A 222 40.88 -11.75 6.21
CA GLN A 222 39.96 -12.42 5.29
C GLN A 222 38.53 -12.47 5.84
N VAL A 223 38.35 -12.69 7.16
CA VAL A 223 37.02 -12.61 7.82
C VAL A 223 36.45 -11.20 7.71
N GLN A 224 37.25 -10.16 7.97
CA GLN A 224 36.84 -8.76 7.83
C GLN A 224 36.45 -8.43 6.39
N ALA A 225 37.21 -8.89 5.39
CA ALA A 225 36.89 -8.70 3.98
C ALA A 225 35.54 -9.34 3.61
N ALA A 226 35.30 -10.59 4.01
CA ALA A 226 34.04 -11.29 3.76
C ALA A 226 32.85 -10.59 4.42
N LEU A 227 32.97 -10.17 5.69
CA LEU A 227 31.90 -9.49 6.42
C LEU A 227 31.62 -8.07 5.90
N ASN A 228 32.64 -7.35 5.43
CA ASN A 228 32.45 -6.05 4.77
C ASN A 228 31.73 -6.21 3.42
N SER A 229 32.07 -7.21 2.60
CA SER A 229 31.33 -7.51 1.38
C SER A 229 29.88 -7.93 1.66
N PHE A 230 29.65 -8.74 2.69
CA PHE A 230 28.30 -9.10 3.15
C PHE A 230 27.48 -7.86 3.54
N GLN A 231 28.05 -6.95 4.34
CA GLN A 231 27.39 -5.71 4.74
C GLN A 231 27.05 -4.84 3.52
N GLN A 232 27.95 -4.74 2.54
CA GLN A 232 27.73 -3.94 1.33
C GLN A 232 26.55 -4.47 0.50
N PHE A 233 26.46 -5.79 0.30
CA PHE A 233 25.35 -6.39 -0.45
C PHE A 233 24.01 -6.27 0.30
N MET A 234 23.97 -6.60 1.59
CA MET A 234 22.75 -6.52 2.39
C MET A 234 22.26 -5.08 2.59
N GLY A 235 23.17 -4.13 2.81
CA GLY A 235 22.85 -2.71 2.95
C GLY A 235 22.29 -2.11 1.65
N SER A 236 22.97 -2.34 0.53
CA SER A 236 22.49 -1.83 -0.78
C SER A 236 21.16 -2.46 -1.22
N GLN A 237 20.88 -3.71 -0.84
CA GLN A 237 19.55 -4.32 -1.00
C GLN A 237 18.48 -3.62 -0.14
N ALA A 238 18.77 -3.34 1.14
CA ALA A 238 17.83 -2.65 2.02
C ALA A 238 17.50 -1.22 1.55
N ASP A 239 18.51 -0.46 1.11
CA ASP A 239 18.31 0.90 0.59
C ASP A 239 17.52 0.92 -0.73
N ARG A 240 17.83 0.01 -1.67
CA ARG A 240 17.04 -0.17 -2.91
C ARG A 240 15.59 -0.54 -2.57
N GLN A 241 15.37 -1.51 -1.68
CA GLN A 241 14.03 -1.95 -1.29
C GLN A 241 13.19 -0.81 -0.67
N LYS A 242 13.82 0.01 0.18
CA LYS A 242 13.22 1.21 0.77
C LYS A 242 12.84 2.25 -0.30
N ALA A 243 13.72 2.49 -1.27
CA ALA A 243 13.43 3.42 -2.38
C ALA A 243 12.23 2.95 -3.21
N MET A 244 12.12 1.65 -3.49
CA MET A 244 11.03 1.07 -4.30
C MET A 244 9.67 1.12 -3.60
N TYR A 245 9.60 0.91 -2.28
CA TYR A 245 8.37 1.17 -1.53
C TYR A 245 8.04 2.67 -1.43
N SER A 246 9.06 3.54 -1.36
CA SER A 246 8.87 5.00 -1.39
C SER A 246 8.34 5.49 -2.74
N ASP A 247 8.73 4.85 -3.85
CA ASP A 247 8.26 5.16 -5.20
C ASP A 247 6.77 4.79 -5.37
N ILE A 248 6.34 3.60 -4.94
CA ILE A 248 4.92 3.21 -4.91
C ILE A 248 4.08 4.24 -4.13
N SER A 249 4.54 4.62 -2.94
CA SER A 249 3.87 5.62 -2.10
C SER A 249 3.85 7.01 -2.76
N GLY A 250 4.95 7.38 -3.42
CA GLY A 250 5.08 8.64 -4.18
C GLY A 250 4.12 8.70 -5.36
N VAL A 251 4.02 7.65 -6.17
CA VAL A 251 3.06 7.58 -7.29
C VAL A 251 1.63 7.67 -6.78
N ALA A 252 1.27 6.94 -5.72
CA ALA A 252 -0.06 7.01 -5.12
C ALA A 252 -0.40 8.41 -4.58
N SER A 253 0.57 9.09 -3.96
CA SER A 253 0.41 10.43 -3.38
C SER A 253 0.33 11.54 -4.43
N ASN A 254 0.78 11.29 -5.66
CA ASN A 254 0.78 12.25 -6.77
C ASN A 254 -0.46 12.14 -7.69
N ILE A 255 -1.40 11.22 -7.43
CA ILE A 255 -2.67 11.13 -8.17
C ILE A 255 -3.55 12.32 -7.80
N PRO A 256 -3.94 13.22 -8.74
CA PRO A 256 -4.87 14.30 -8.44
C PRO A 256 -6.26 13.74 -8.08
N ALA A 257 -6.90 14.29 -7.04
CA ALA A 257 -8.15 13.76 -6.50
C ALA A 257 -9.34 13.76 -7.50
N ASP A 258 -9.27 14.61 -8.53
CA ASP A 258 -10.25 14.74 -9.60
C ASP A 258 -9.85 14.00 -10.90
N PHE A 259 -8.64 13.45 -11.00
CA PHE A 259 -8.08 12.85 -12.22
C PHE A 259 -8.97 11.75 -12.80
N GLU A 260 -9.29 10.73 -11.98
CA GLU A 260 -10.15 9.61 -12.38
C GLU A 260 -11.57 10.06 -12.72
N TRP A 261 -12.11 11.04 -11.98
CA TRP A 261 -13.46 11.56 -12.23
C TRP A 261 -13.53 12.33 -13.55
N ASN A 262 -12.58 13.24 -13.81
CA ASN A 262 -12.49 13.99 -15.06
C ASN A 262 -12.29 13.06 -16.26
N GLY A 263 -11.41 12.06 -16.12
CA GLY A 263 -11.19 11.02 -17.13
C GLY A 263 -12.44 10.17 -17.37
N PHE A 264 -13.16 9.78 -16.31
CA PHE A 264 -14.43 9.04 -16.40
C PHE A 264 -15.53 9.85 -17.08
N VAL A 265 -15.75 11.11 -16.64
CA VAL A 265 -16.77 12.00 -17.21
C VAL A 265 -16.54 12.21 -18.70
N LYS A 266 -15.31 12.57 -19.10
CA LYS A 266 -14.94 12.80 -20.50
C LYS A 266 -15.17 11.58 -21.41
N ARG A 267 -15.08 10.36 -20.88
CA ARG A 267 -15.32 9.11 -21.62
C ARG A 267 -16.78 8.67 -21.65
N ASN A 268 -17.65 9.26 -20.82
CA ASN A 268 -19.06 8.89 -20.67
C ASN A 268 -20.02 10.08 -20.85
N ASP A 269 -19.57 11.18 -21.47
CA ASP A 269 -20.32 12.43 -21.68
C ASP A 269 -21.67 12.21 -22.40
N ASN A 270 -21.75 11.20 -23.26
CA ASN A 270 -22.97 10.79 -23.97
C ASN A 270 -23.98 9.99 -23.11
N LEU A 271 -23.60 9.55 -21.90
CA LEU A 271 -24.43 8.78 -20.96
C LEU A 271 -24.72 9.54 -19.67
N LEU A 272 -23.78 10.40 -19.24
CA LEU A 272 -23.92 11.22 -18.04
C LEU A 272 -24.84 12.42 -18.29
N VAL A 273 -25.61 12.81 -17.28
CA VAL A 273 -26.44 14.00 -17.35
C VAL A 273 -25.54 15.24 -17.24
N ASN A 274 -25.45 16.03 -18.31
CA ASN A 274 -24.76 17.31 -18.28
C ASN A 274 -25.41 18.23 -17.21
N PRO A 275 -24.69 18.60 -16.13
CA PRO A 275 -25.27 19.36 -15.02
C PRO A 275 -25.59 20.82 -15.38
N ASN A 276 -25.10 21.30 -16.53
CA ASN A 276 -25.39 22.63 -17.07
C ASN A 276 -26.60 22.65 -18.01
N ALA A 277 -27.19 21.49 -18.30
CA ALA A 277 -28.41 21.42 -19.09
C ALA A 277 -29.60 21.97 -18.27
N PRO A 278 -30.46 22.84 -18.85
CA PRO A 278 -31.60 23.37 -18.11
C PRO A 278 -32.59 22.25 -17.76
N PRO A 279 -33.24 22.30 -16.57
CA PRO A 279 -34.31 21.36 -16.23
C PRO A 279 -35.40 21.32 -17.31
N ARG A 280 -35.91 20.12 -17.61
CA ARG A 280 -37.03 19.97 -18.55
C ARG A 280 -38.26 20.67 -17.96
N SER A 281 -38.91 21.51 -18.77
CA SER A 281 -40.10 22.27 -18.40
C SER A 281 -41.16 22.10 -19.48
N MET A 282 -42.44 22.07 -19.10
CA MET A 282 -43.56 22.00 -20.04
C MET A 282 -43.60 23.21 -21.00
N ALA A 283 -43.02 24.36 -20.63
CA ALA A 283 -42.83 25.50 -21.54
C ALA A 283 -41.95 25.17 -22.76
N ASN A 284 -41.09 24.16 -22.65
CA ASN A 284 -40.19 23.68 -23.71
C ASN A 284 -40.67 22.36 -24.33
N VAL A 285 -41.89 21.91 -24.00
CA VAL A 285 -42.51 20.71 -24.58
C VAL A 285 -43.56 21.14 -25.59
N SER A 286 -43.37 20.71 -26.84
CA SER A 286 -44.40 20.82 -27.88
C SER A 286 -44.78 19.45 -28.42
N PHE A 287 -46.03 19.32 -28.84
CA PHE A 287 -46.60 18.08 -29.36
C PHE A 287 -47.55 18.37 -30.54
N PRO A 288 -47.73 17.42 -31.48
CA PRO A 288 -48.62 17.61 -32.62
C PRO A 288 -50.03 18.03 -32.18
N ASN A 289 -50.61 19.01 -32.88
CA ASN A 289 -51.95 19.57 -32.63
C ASN A 289 -52.13 20.37 -31.31
N GLN A 290 -51.09 20.63 -30.51
CA GLN A 290 -51.15 21.46 -29.29
C GLN A 290 -51.94 22.76 -29.49
N ASN A 291 -51.67 23.49 -30.57
CA ASN A 291 -52.28 24.79 -30.90
C ASN A 291 -53.53 24.71 -31.81
N HIS A 292 -54.05 23.50 -32.07
CA HIS A 292 -55.17 23.30 -33.01
C HIS A 292 -56.44 24.04 -32.56
N ARG A 293 -57.25 24.55 -33.52
CA ARG A 293 -58.48 25.30 -33.18
C ARG A 293 -59.49 24.53 -32.33
N GLY A 294 -59.42 23.20 -32.31
CA GLY A 294 -60.28 22.35 -31.48
C GLY A 294 -59.86 22.24 -30.01
N THR A 295 -58.61 22.55 -29.64
CA THR A 295 -58.11 22.50 -28.25
C THR A 295 -58.30 23.82 -27.50
N LYS A 296 -58.64 24.91 -28.20
CA LYS A 296 -58.85 26.23 -27.62
C LYS A 296 -60.34 26.41 -27.26
N PRO A 297 -60.71 26.63 -25.99
CA PRO A 297 -62.09 26.85 -25.60
C PRO A 297 -62.63 28.18 -26.16
N LEU A 298 -63.95 28.25 -26.31
CA LEU A 298 -64.65 29.46 -26.78
C LEU A 298 -64.90 30.45 -25.62
N ILE A 299 -65.09 29.90 -24.43
CA ILE A 299 -65.04 30.59 -23.15
C ILE A 299 -64.69 29.56 -22.06
N GLU A 300 -63.91 29.98 -21.09
CA GLU A 300 -63.54 29.19 -19.92
C GLU A 300 -63.45 30.09 -18.67
N GLY A 301 -63.55 29.50 -17.48
CA GLY A 301 -63.57 30.25 -16.22
C GLY A 301 -64.39 29.59 -15.13
N SER A 302 -64.45 30.22 -13.96
CA SER A 302 -65.26 29.72 -12.84
C SER A 302 -66.70 30.21 -12.90
N LEU A 303 -67.65 29.29 -12.69
CA LEU A 303 -69.07 29.59 -12.48
C LEU A 303 -69.54 28.95 -11.17
N GLU A 304 -70.51 29.59 -10.53
CA GLU A 304 -71.26 29.01 -9.43
C GLU A 304 -72.45 28.19 -9.97
N ARG A 305 -72.61 26.94 -9.53
CA ARG A 305 -73.76 26.09 -9.86
C ARG A 305 -74.54 25.74 -8.60
N LYS A 306 -75.87 25.79 -8.68
CA LYS A 306 -76.76 25.39 -7.57
C LYS A 306 -76.78 23.87 -7.42
N SER A 307 -76.55 23.37 -6.21
CA SER A 307 -76.46 21.94 -5.94
C SER A 307 -77.83 21.22 -5.97
N ARG A 308 -77.82 19.91 -6.26
CA ARG A 308 -78.98 19.00 -6.14
C ARG A 308 -78.63 17.79 -5.27
N GLY A 309 -79.65 17.22 -4.63
CA GLY A 309 -79.53 16.12 -3.66
C GLY A 309 -79.64 16.61 -2.22
N LEU A 310 -79.24 15.78 -1.26
CA LEU A 310 -79.33 16.07 0.18
C LEU A 310 -78.52 17.32 0.61
N GLY A 311 -77.56 17.74 -0.23
CA GLY A 311 -76.78 18.96 -0.08
C GLY A 311 -77.43 20.24 -0.63
N SER A 312 -78.71 20.25 -0.99
CA SER A 312 -79.41 21.44 -1.51
C SER A 312 -79.41 22.64 -0.54
N LEU A 313 -79.21 22.39 0.77
CA LEU A 313 -79.01 23.43 1.78
C LEU A 313 -77.66 24.18 1.66
N LYS A 314 -76.68 23.68 0.89
CA LYS A 314 -75.39 24.37 0.65
C LYS A 314 -75.45 25.46 -0.42
N GLY A 315 -76.57 25.64 -1.12
CA GLY A 315 -76.75 26.72 -2.09
C GLY A 315 -75.97 26.54 -3.39
N TYR A 316 -75.14 27.54 -3.73
CA TYR A 316 -74.30 27.57 -4.93
C TYR A 316 -72.86 27.17 -4.61
N SER A 317 -72.24 26.37 -5.48
CA SER A 317 -70.83 25.97 -5.40
C SER A 317 -70.08 26.38 -6.66
N ALA A 318 -68.93 27.04 -6.50
CA ALA A 318 -68.03 27.33 -7.60
C ALA A 318 -67.34 26.06 -8.13
N ALA A 319 -67.18 25.98 -9.44
CA ALA A 319 -66.36 24.99 -10.16
C ALA A 319 -65.79 25.66 -11.41
N TYR A 320 -64.82 25.02 -12.08
CA TYR A 320 -64.29 25.49 -13.36
C TYR A 320 -65.13 24.95 -14.52
N TYR A 321 -65.26 25.72 -15.60
CA TYR A 321 -66.03 25.34 -16.77
C TYR A 321 -65.32 25.76 -18.05
N ALA A 322 -65.55 25.02 -19.13
CA ALA A 322 -65.06 25.36 -20.47
C ALA A 322 -66.10 24.96 -21.54
N VAL A 323 -66.36 25.87 -22.49
CA VAL A 323 -67.12 25.57 -23.72
C VAL A 323 -66.15 25.18 -24.82
N SER A 324 -66.16 23.90 -25.22
CA SER A 324 -65.31 23.40 -26.30
C SER A 324 -65.87 23.77 -27.68
N PRO A 325 -65.02 23.95 -28.72
CA PRO A 325 -65.46 24.19 -30.09
C PRO A 325 -66.41 23.11 -30.64
N ALA A 326 -66.28 21.88 -30.14
CA ALA A 326 -67.12 20.73 -30.42
C ALA A 326 -68.55 20.83 -29.87
N GLY A 327 -68.87 21.88 -29.09
CA GLY A 327 -70.22 22.15 -28.61
C GLY A 327 -70.55 21.52 -27.26
N TYR A 328 -69.56 21.16 -26.45
CA TYR A 328 -69.78 20.73 -25.06
C TYR A 328 -69.48 21.85 -24.07
N LEU A 329 -70.28 21.96 -23.02
CA LEU A 329 -69.92 22.64 -21.77
C LEU A 329 -69.45 21.59 -20.78
N HIS A 330 -68.16 21.58 -20.47
CA HIS A 330 -67.56 20.71 -19.44
C HIS A 330 -67.50 21.45 -18.09
N GLN A 331 -67.72 20.72 -17.00
CA GLN A 331 -67.39 21.15 -15.64
C GLN A 331 -66.15 20.39 -15.16
N TYR A 332 -65.17 21.11 -14.64
CA TYR A 332 -64.02 20.56 -13.91
C TYR A 332 -64.04 21.08 -12.47
N LYS A 333 -63.42 20.33 -11.57
CA LYS A 333 -63.29 20.71 -10.15
C LYS A 333 -62.43 21.97 -9.96
N ASP A 334 -61.34 22.06 -10.72
CA ASP A 334 -60.35 23.13 -10.73
C ASP A 334 -59.76 23.27 -12.15
N ASN A 335 -58.65 24.00 -12.30
CA ASN A 335 -57.96 24.25 -13.57
C ASN A 335 -56.45 23.91 -13.44
N ASP A 336 -56.15 22.72 -12.92
CA ASP A 336 -54.79 22.24 -12.65
C ASP A 336 -54.49 20.94 -13.41
N ASP A 337 -54.20 21.08 -14.71
CA ASP A 337 -53.81 20.01 -15.64
C ASP A 337 -52.53 19.23 -15.21
N PHE A 338 -51.82 19.69 -14.18
CA PHE A 338 -50.51 19.15 -13.79
C PHE A 338 -50.56 18.30 -12.51
N ARG A 339 -51.45 18.62 -11.56
CA ARG A 339 -51.56 17.89 -10.28
C ARG A 339 -52.61 16.79 -10.28
N HIS A 340 -53.61 16.87 -11.13
CA HIS A 340 -54.70 15.90 -11.23
C HIS A 340 -55.02 15.60 -12.70
N GLU A 341 -55.65 14.46 -12.97
CA GLU A 341 -56.16 14.15 -14.31
C GLU A 341 -57.41 15.02 -14.60
N PRO A 342 -57.42 15.87 -15.65
CA PRO A 342 -58.51 16.79 -15.93
C PRO A 342 -59.74 16.06 -16.48
N THR A 343 -60.48 15.41 -15.59
CA THR A 343 -61.72 14.67 -15.88
C THR A 343 -62.93 15.59 -15.71
N PRO A 344 -63.82 15.72 -16.72
CA PRO A 344 -65.07 16.46 -16.55
C PRO A 344 -66.02 15.77 -15.55
N GLU A 345 -66.39 16.46 -14.48
CA GLU A 345 -67.42 15.99 -13.53
C GLU A 345 -68.81 15.95 -14.17
N ILE A 346 -69.11 16.93 -15.03
CA ILE A 346 -70.35 17.05 -15.82
C ILE A 346 -69.95 17.44 -17.25
N SER A 347 -70.70 16.96 -18.24
CA SER A 347 -70.56 17.41 -19.63
C SER A 347 -71.94 17.55 -20.29
N LEU A 348 -72.28 18.77 -20.71
CA LEU A 348 -73.54 19.05 -21.41
C LEU A 348 -73.27 19.27 -22.90
N TYR A 349 -73.89 18.49 -23.78
CA TYR A 349 -73.85 18.75 -25.22
C TYR A 349 -74.83 19.87 -25.56
N LEU A 350 -74.31 21.05 -25.89
CA LEU A 350 -75.08 22.29 -25.98
C LEU A 350 -76.16 22.30 -27.07
N PRO A 351 -75.99 21.68 -28.26
CA PRO A 351 -77.07 21.54 -29.24
C PRO A 351 -78.32 20.79 -28.73
N ASP A 352 -78.17 19.90 -27.76
CA ASP A 352 -79.28 19.18 -27.11
C ASP A 352 -79.83 19.93 -25.88
N CYS A 353 -79.34 21.14 -25.58
CA CYS A 353 -79.69 21.91 -24.40
C CYS A 353 -80.62 23.09 -24.70
N THR A 354 -81.63 23.30 -23.85
CA THR A 354 -82.42 24.54 -23.83
C THR A 354 -81.82 25.51 -22.81
N ILE A 355 -81.41 26.70 -23.26
CA ILE A 355 -80.96 27.78 -22.36
C ILE A 355 -82.12 28.68 -21.93
N GLY A 356 -82.15 29.05 -20.66
CA GLY A 356 -83.07 30.03 -20.08
C GLY A 356 -82.41 31.42 -19.96
N ALA A 357 -83.22 32.46 -20.13
CA ALA A 357 -82.76 33.85 -20.17
C ALA A 357 -81.95 34.29 -18.94
N VAL A 358 -81.03 35.23 -19.16
CA VAL A 358 -80.22 35.84 -18.08
C VAL A 358 -81.08 36.70 -17.17
N SER A 359 -80.92 36.52 -15.86
CA SER A 359 -81.50 37.33 -14.79
C SER A 359 -80.38 37.75 -13.83
N ASP A 360 -80.03 39.04 -13.88
CA ASP A 360 -78.87 39.64 -13.21
C ASP A 360 -77.55 38.90 -13.50
N THR A 361 -77.13 38.02 -12.58
CA THR A 361 -75.89 37.21 -12.65
C THR A 361 -76.17 35.75 -12.99
N LYS A 362 -77.43 35.35 -13.18
CA LYS A 362 -77.88 33.96 -13.25
C LYS A 362 -78.46 33.61 -14.62
N PHE A 363 -78.31 32.37 -15.02
CA PHE A 363 -78.97 31.77 -16.18
C PHE A 363 -79.21 30.27 -15.90
N THR A 364 -80.02 29.61 -16.72
CA THR A 364 -80.28 28.17 -16.58
C THR A 364 -80.02 27.42 -17.87
N ILE A 365 -79.55 26.17 -17.79
CA ILE A 365 -79.39 25.29 -18.93
C ILE A 365 -80.10 23.98 -18.61
N LYS A 366 -81.10 23.61 -19.41
CA LYS A 366 -81.79 22.33 -19.33
C LYS A 366 -81.24 21.38 -20.38
N GLY A 367 -80.53 20.34 -19.94
CA GLY A 367 -79.82 19.42 -20.82
C GLY A 367 -79.60 18.05 -20.18
N LYS A 368 -79.19 17.07 -20.99
CA LYS A 368 -78.70 15.80 -20.48
C LYS A 368 -77.21 15.93 -20.17
N ASP A 369 -76.80 15.40 -19.02
CA ASP A 369 -75.39 15.18 -18.71
C ASP A 369 -74.91 13.91 -19.41
N VAL A 370 -73.85 14.03 -20.22
CA VAL A 370 -73.28 12.93 -21.01
C VAL A 370 -72.07 12.25 -20.34
N SER A 371 -71.50 12.82 -19.27
CA SER A 371 -70.53 12.08 -18.44
C SER A 371 -71.24 11.05 -17.55
N SER A 372 -72.47 11.34 -17.14
CA SER A 372 -73.31 10.46 -16.33
C SER A 372 -74.01 9.36 -17.13
N LYS A 373 -74.00 8.14 -16.58
CA LYS A 373 -74.77 6.99 -17.10
C LYS A 373 -76.24 7.00 -16.64
N ILE A 374 -76.64 7.93 -15.76
CA ILE A 374 -78.00 8.05 -15.25
C ILE A 374 -78.81 8.90 -16.25
N GLY A 375 -79.85 8.31 -16.86
CA GLY A 375 -80.66 8.97 -17.87
C GLY A 375 -81.61 10.03 -17.31
N GLY A 376 -81.47 11.28 -17.77
CA GLY A 376 -82.39 12.37 -17.46
C GLY A 376 -81.99 13.68 -18.15
N SER A 377 -82.97 14.56 -18.39
CA SER A 377 -82.73 15.96 -18.71
C SER A 377 -82.90 16.79 -17.43
N HIS A 378 -81.89 17.57 -17.07
CA HIS A 378 -81.82 18.31 -15.81
C HIS A 378 -81.60 19.80 -16.07
N GLU A 379 -82.29 20.64 -15.30
CA GLU A 379 -82.13 22.10 -15.36
C GLU A 379 -81.01 22.54 -14.39
N PHE A 380 -79.84 22.87 -14.91
CA PHE A 380 -78.71 23.40 -14.15
C PHE A 380 -78.86 24.91 -13.99
N GLN A 381 -78.83 25.41 -12.75
CA GLN A 381 -78.91 26.84 -12.46
C GLN A 381 -77.50 27.37 -12.19
N PHE A 382 -77.02 28.26 -13.05
CA PHE A 382 -75.70 28.87 -12.98
C PHE A 382 -75.76 30.32 -12.47
N LYS A 383 -74.65 30.79 -11.93
CA LYS A 383 -74.37 32.15 -11.53
C LYS A 383 -72.93 32.50 -11.93
N ALA A 384 -72.74 33.61 -12.63
CA ALA A 384 -71.43 34.17 -12.91
C ALA A 384 -71.06 35.27 -11.89
N HIS A 385 -69.82 35.77 -11.95
CA HIS A 385 -69.33 36.80 -11.03
C HIS A 385 -69.98 38.17 -11.29
N THR A 386 -70.12 38.56 -12.56
CA THR A 386 -70.81 39.80 -12.97
C THR A 386 -71.96 39.55 -13.96
N PRO A 387 -72.90 40.49 -14.12
CA PRO A 387 -73.93 40.42 -15.17
C PRO A 387 -73.35 40.38 -16.59
N SER A 388 -72.20 41.04 -16.80
CA SER A 388 -71.44 40.98 -18.06
C SER A 388 -70.91 39.58 -18.35
N ASP A 389 -70.40 38.87 -17.34
CA ASP A 389 -69.97 37.47 -17.50
C ASP A 389 -71.16 36.57 -17.76
N ALA A 390 -72.26 36.74 -17.01
CA ALA A 390 -73.48 35.96 -17.18
C ALA A 390 -74.05 36.09 -18.60
N LYS A 391 -74.03 37.31 -19.16
CA LYS A 391 -74.36 37.54 -20.57
C LYS A 391 -73.36 36.88 -21.52
N THR A 392 -72.06 37.06 -21.32
CA THR A 392 -71.02 36.52 -22.24
C THR A 392 -71.07 35.00 -22.31
N TRP A 393 -71.21 34.32 -21.16
CA TRP A 393 -71.43 32.88 -21.08
C TRP A 393 -72.74 32.46 -21.76
N HIS A 394 -73.85 33.15 -21.47
CA HIS A 394 -75.15 32.87 -22.09
C HIS A 394 -75.10 33.01 -23.62
N ASP A 395 -74.50 34.07 -24.15
CA ASP A 395 -74.49 34.38 -25.58
C ASP A 395 -73.65 33.35 -26.36
N ILE A 396 -72.47 32.97 -25.86
CA ILE A 396 -71.63 31.93 -26.48
C ILE A 396 -72.30 30.55 -26.43
N ILE A 397 -72.95 30.22 -25.31
CA ILE A 397 -73.70 28.96 -25.17
C ILE A 397 -74.93 28.95 -26.10
N SER A 398 -75.66 30.06 -26.20
CA SER A 398 -76.82 30.22 -27.09
C SER A 398 -76.46 30.05 -28.57
N GLN A 399 -75.32 30.59 -29.00
CA GLN A 399 -74.81 30.41 -30.37
C GLN A 399 -74.49 28.93 -30.66
N LYS A 400 -74.02 28.17 -29.66
CA LYS A 400 -73.78 26.73 -29.80
C LYS A 400 -75.06 25.89 -29.71
N SER A 401 -76.02 26.23 -28.84
CA SER A 401 -77.29 25.49 -28.74
C SER A 401 -78.20 25.71 -29.95
N THR A 402 -78.09 26.85 -30.64
CA THR A 402 -78.82 27.14 -31.89
C THR A 402 -78.08 26.68 -33.15
N GLY A 403 -76.89 26.09 -33.04
CA GLY A 403 -76.09 25.63 -34.18
C GLY A 403 -75.51 26.74 -35.06
N THR A 404 -75.54 28.01 -34.61
CA THR A 404 -75.15 29.19 -35.41
C THR A 404 -73.71 29.67 -35.19
N ALA A 405 -73.02 29.19 -34.14
CA ALA A 405 -71.65 29.58 -33.82
C ALA A 405 -70.64 29.25 -34.94
N SER A 406 -70.05 30.28 -35.54
CA SER A 406 -68.96 30.16 -36.50
C SER A 406 -67.72 29.49 -35.88
N LEU A 407 -66.98 28.75 -36.71
CA LEU A 407 -65.71 28.14 -36.28
C LEU A 407 -64.58 29.18 -36.34
N PRO A 408 -63.73 29.29 -35.30
CA PRO A 408 -62.55 30.13 -35.37
C PRO A 408 -61.57 29.56 -36.42
N THR A 409 -61.24 30.37 -37.43
CA THR A 409 -60.26 30.02 -38.46
C THR A 409 -58.88 29.81 -37.84
N SER A 410 -58.23 28.68 -38.12
CA SER A 410 -56.82 28.49 -37.74
C SER A 410 -55.93 29.37 -38.61
N PRO A 411 -54.84 29.95 -38.06
CA PRO A 411 -53.69 30.31 -38.87
C PRO A 411 -53.24 29.11 -39.71
N ILE A 412 -52.84 29.37 -40.94
CA ILE A 412 -52.05 28.41 -41.72
C ILE A 412 -50.60 28.71 -41.38
N ASP A 413 -49.96 27.82 -40.61
CA ASP A 413 -48.53 27.94 -40.27
C ASP A 413 -47.69 27.81 -41.55
N THR A 414 -47.43 28.96 -42.17
CA THR A 414 -46.79 29.05 -43.48
C THR A 414 -45.28 29.12 -43.29
N SER A 415 -44.70 28.02 -42.80
CA SER A 415 -43.25 27.87 -42.60
C SER A 415 -42.50 27.71 -43.93
N ALA A 416 -42.48 28.76 -44.74
CA ALA A 416 -41.67 28.86 -45.95
C ALA A 416 -40.19 29.10 -45.58
N ALA A 417 -39.28 28.39 -46.27
CA ALA A 417 -37.91 28.21 -45.83
C ALA A 417 -36.99 29.42 -46.05
N SER A 418 -35.85 29.41 -45.35
CA SER A 418 -34.61 29.99 -45.86
C SER A 418 -33.38 29.17 -45.43
N ALA A 419 -32.49 29.03 -46.40
CA ALA A 419 -31.28 28.21 -46.51
C ALA A 419 -30.23 28.46 -45.37
N THR A 420 -29.14 27.69 -45.24
CA THR A 420 -28.31 27.05 -46.30
C THR A 420 -27.40 25.91 -45.76
N THR A 421 -26.72 25.24 -46.70
CA THR A 421 -25.50 24.39 -46.57
C THR A 421 -25.60 23.00 -45.93
N SER A 422 -25.37 21.98 -46.78
CA SER A 422 -24.98 20.60 -46.42
C SER A 422 -23.45 20.49 -46.24
N PRO A 423 -22.91 19.35 -45.77
CA PRO A 423 -22.48 18.31 -46.72
C PRO A 423 -22.66 16.83 -46.28
N ILE A 424 -22.96 15.97 -47.28
CA ILE A 424 -22.26 14.70 -47.67
C ILE A 424 -21.52 13.92 -46.55
N SER A 425 -21.60 12.58 -46.35
CA SER A 425 -22.36 11.41 -46.87
C SER A 425 -21.74 10.13 -46.22
N PRO A 426 -22.14 8.85 -46.47
CA PRO A 426 -23.38 8.26 -47.05
C PRO A 426 -23.99 7.11 -46.19
N THR A 427 -25.14 6.56 -46.61
CA THR A 427 -25.65 5.23 -46.21
C THR A 427 -25.21 4.15 -47.21
N PRO A 428 -24.98 2.89 -46.77
CA PRO A 428 -25.13 1.70 -47.63
C PRO A 428 -26.35 0.85 -47.24
N THR A 429 -27.07 0.36 -48.24
CA THR A 429 -28.33 -0.40 -48.09
C THR A 429 -28.09 -1.91 -47.88
N GLU A 430 -29.06 -2.55 -47.21
CA GLU A 430 -29.37 -3.99 -47.08
C GLU A 430 -28.45 -5.06 -47.72
N LYS A 431 -28.29 -6.16 -46.97
CA LYS A 431 -28.56 -7.48 -47.56
C LYS A 431 -29.30 -8.41 -46.59
N GLU A 432 -30.31 -9.07 -47.14
CA GLU A 432 -31.17 -10.05 -46.48
C GLU A 432 -30.49 -11.42 -46.38
N THR A 433 -30.70 -12.16 -45.29
CA THR A 433 -30.73 -13.64 -45.28
C THR A 433 -31.42 -14.13 -44.02
N ALA A 434 -32.30 -15.13 -44.13
CA ALA A 434 -33.12 -15.63 -43.03
C ALA A 434 -32.68 -17.02 -42.54
N HIS A 435 -32.88 -17.33 -41.24
CA HIS A 435 -33.37 -18.65 -40.83
C HIS A 435 -33.93 -18.72 -39.39
N ALA A 436 -35.24 -19.00 -39.31
CA ALA A 436 -36.00 -19.87 -38.39
C ALA A 436 -35.69 -20.05 -36.87
N ALA A 437 -36.80 -20.06 -36.09
CA ALA A 437 -37.06 -20.82 -34.85
C ALA A 437 -36.29 -20.42 -33.57
N ALA A 438 -36.83 -20.50 -32.33
CA ALA A 438 -38.19 -20.70 -31.76
C ALA A 438 -38.23 -19.91 -30.42
N GLY A 439 -39.27 -19.77 -29.58
CA GLY A 439 -40.57 -20.43 -29.42
C GLY A 439 -40.85 -20.62 -27.91
N ALA A 440 -42.04 -20.23 -27.43
CA ALA A 440 -42.46 -20.13 -26.01
C ALA A 440 -41.70 -19.06 -25.15
N GLY A 441 -42.28 -18.48 -24.09
CA GLY A 441 -43.68 -18.49 -23.63
C GLY A 441 -43.83 -18.66 -22.11
N GLY A 442 -44.58 -17.78 -21.42
CA GLY A 442 -45.02 -17.96 -20.03
C GLY A 442 -44.71 -16.82 -19.04
N GLU A 443 -45.70 -15.94 -18.84
CA GLU A 443 -45.94 -15.19 -17.57
C GLU A 443 -46.98 -15.98 -16.72
N PRO A 444 -47.48 -15.55 -15.52
CA PRO A 444 -47.16 -14.40 -14.66
C PRO A 444 -47.05 -14.71 -13.13
N GLY A 445 -46.95 -13.67 -12.28
CA GLY A 445 -47.28 -13.70 -10.83
C GLY A 445 -46.11 -13.36 -9.87
N LYS A 446 -45.99 -12.25 -9.10
CA LYS A 446 -46.77 -11.02 -8.79
C LYS A 446 -47.33 -10.96 -7.34
N ILE A 447 -46.91 -9.92 -6.59
CA ILE A 447 -47.36 -9.44 -5.24
C ILE A 447 -47.29 -10.45 -4.06
N ASP A 448 -47.27 -10.07 -2.77
CA ASP A 448 -47.46 -8.80 -2.02
C ASP A 448 -46.40 -8.72 -0.88
N THR A 449 -46.29 -7.75 0.07
CA THR A 449 -46.43 -6.27 0.17
C THR A 449 -46.25 -5.88 1.67
N THR A 450 -46.33 -4.59 2.03
CA THR A 450 -46.31 -3.97 3.40
C THR A 450 -44.93 -3.72 4.04
N VAL A 451 -44.65 -2.68 4.86
CA VAL A 451 -44.98 -1.23 4.95
C VAL A 451 -44.86 -0.79 6.42
N GLY A 452 -44.22 0.37 6.69
CA GLY A 452 -44.06 0.98 8.03
C GLY A 452 -42.61 1.44 8.27
N SER A 453 -42.16 2.70 8.18
CA SER A 453 -42.73 4.07 8.20
C SER A 453 -42.52 4.82 9.53
N SER A 454 -42.11 6.10 9.44
CA SER A 454 -42.04 7.15 10.51
C SER A 454 -41.08 6.94 11.72
N SER A 455 -40.50 7.97 12.37
CA SER A 455 -40.27 9.40 12.00
C SER A 455 -39.43 10.18 13.06
N GLN A 456 -38.66 11.18 12.60
CA GLN A 456 -38.31 12.48 13.24
C GLN A 456 -37.64 12.61 14.63
N GLY A 457 -36.62 13.50 14.68
CA GLY A 457 -36.37 14.46 15.79
C GLY A 457 -35.42 14.03 16.92
N THR A 458 -34.76 14.92 17.68
CA THR A 458 -34.45 16.37 17.54
C THR A 458 -33.24 16.71 18.44
N ALA A 459 -32.41 17.71 18.11
CA ALA A 459 -31.38 18.24 19.01
C ALA A 459 -31.94 19.21 20.08
N PRO A 460 -31.22 19.48 21.20
CA PRO A 460 -30.58 20.81 21.32
C PRO A 460 -29.22 20.81 22.08
N THR A 461 -28.73 22.02 22.41
CA THR A 461 -27.31 22.36 22.65
C THR A 461 -26.96 22.77 24.09
N SER A 462 -25.73 22.48 24.55
CA SER A 462 -24.91 23.36 25.44
C SER A 462 -23.48 22.76 25.53
N THR A 463 -22.35 23.43 25.23
CA THR A 463 -21.73 24.69 25.71
C THR A 463 -21.17 24.66 27.14
N THR A 464 -19.84 24.67 27.27
CA THR A 464 -19.05 25.47 28.23
C THR A 464 -17.57 25.47 27.79
N SER A 465 -16.86 26.57 28.00
CA SER A 465 -15.41 26.70 27.78
C SER A 465 -14.75 27.42 28.96
N THR A 466 -13.45 27.19 29.18
CA THR A 466 -12.59 27.99 30.08
C THR A 466 -11.11 27.80 29.73
N GLN A 467 -10.29 28.82 30.03
CA GLN A 467 -8.86 28.91 29.68
C GLN A 467 -8.01 29.28 30.94
N PRO A 468 -6.68 29.51 30.87
CA PRO A 468 -5.74 29.19 31.95
C PRO A 468 -5.15 30.42 32.67
N PRO A 469 -4.21 30.18 33.61
CA PRO A 469 -3.00 31.00 33.73
C PRO A 469 -1.74 30.14 34.07
N PRO A 470 -0.55 30.71 34.32
CA PRO A 470 0.25 31.55 33.41
C PRO A 470 1.72 31.05 33.28
N SER A 471 2.60 31.83 32.65
CA SER A 471 3.97 31.45 32.26
C SER A 471 5.09 32.19 33.01
N PHE A 472 6.33 31.68 32.87
CA PHE A 472 7.59 32.43 33.09
C PHE A 472 8.59 32.16 31.96
N THR A 473 9.51 33.11 31.75
CA THR A 473 10.59 33.13 30.72
C THR A 473 11.96 32.90 31.39
N SER A 474 13.14 32.83 30.74
CA SER A 474 13.63 32.97 29.35
C SER A 474 14.77 31.91 29.10
N THR A 475 15.62 31.85 28.06
CA THR A 475 16.03 32.75 26.95
C THR A 475 16.61 31.92 25.77
N SER A 476 16.94 32.57 24.64
CA SER A 476 17.66 32.02 23.48
C SER A 476 18.83 32.96 23.11
N PRO A 477 19.57 32.84 21.97
CA PRO A 477 19.77 31.72 21.03
C PRO A 477 21.28 31.49 20.67
N GLN A 478 21.59 30.50 19.81
CA GLN A 478 22.67 30.66 18.83
C GLN A 478 22.40 29.87 17.53
N GLN A 479 23.10 30.21 16.45
CA GLN A 479 22.66 29.96 15.07
C GLN A 479 23.69 29.18 14.22
N GLN A 480 23.26 28.75 13.03
CA GLN A 480 24.07 28.06 12.02
C GLN A 480 25.25 28.90 11.52
N ALA A 481 26.28 28.23 10.99
CA ALA A 481 27.33 28.84 10.16
C ALA A 481 27.65 27.91 8.98
N GLY A 482 28.07 28.47 7.85
CA GLY A 482 28.38 27.69 6.65
C GLY A 482 29.44 28.33 5.74
N VAL A 483 30.48 27.53 5.46
CA VAL A 483 31.31 27.45 4.23
C VAL A 483 31.91 28.73 3.60
N VAL A 484 33.26 28.76 3.44
CA VAL A 484 34.03 28.91 2.16
C VAL A 484 35.44 29.54 2.40
N SER A 485 36.49 28.79 1.99
CA SER A 485 37.86 29.16 1.52
C SER A 485 38.78 30.18 2.24
N GLY A 486 40.10 29.87 2.33
CA GLY A 486 41.17 30.87 2.58
C GLY A 486 42.59 30.37 2.93
N SER A 487 43.38 29.92 1.95
CA SER A 487 44.88 29.90 1.87
C SER A 487 45.84 29.92 3.10
N THR A 488 46.77 28.95 3.13
CA THR A 488 48.10 28.89 3.83
C THR A 488 49.17 29.84 3.19
N PRO A 489 50.49 29.96 3.60
CA PRO A 489 51.35 29.08 4.44
C PRO A 489 52.44 29.72 5.39
N LYS A 490 53.30 28.87 6.02
CA LYS A 490 54.63 29.12 6.69
C LYS A 490 54.65 29.85 8.06
N GLY A 491 55.67 29.71 8.93
CA GLY A 491 56.81 28.76 8.99
C GLY A 491 58.07 29.29 9.75
N HIS A 492 58.81 28.42 10.48
CA HIS A 492 59.94 28.67 11.44
C HIS A 492 59.53 29.48 12.70
N GLU A 493 59.87 29.11 13.96
CA GLU A 493 61.13 28.71 14.65
C GLU A 493 62.07 29.88 14.98
N ASP A 494 62.39 30.08 16.27
CA ASP A 494 63.80 30.14 16.74
C ASP A 494 64.02 30.16 18.29
N HIS A 495 65.10 29.50 18.72
CA HIS A 495 65.92 29.69 19.94
C HIS A 495 65.37 29.51 21.39
N TYR A 496 66.30 29.57 22.38
CA TYR A 496 66.34 28.72 23.60
C TYR A 496 67.09 29.38 24.80
N HIS A 497 67.06 28.72 25.99
CA HIS A 497 67.74 29.04 27.29
C HIS A 497 67.21 30.18 28.18
N GLY A 498 67.23 29.97 29.52
CA GLY A 498 67.06 31.08 30.50
C GLY A 498 66.54 30.77 31.93
N GLN A 499 67.04 29.75 32.64
CA GLN A 499 66.88 29.62 34.13
C GLN A 499 68.13 30.15 34.86
N PRO A 500 68.19 30.29 36.22
CA PRO A 500 67.18 29.99 37.24
C PRO A 500 66.90 31.13 38.26
N GLY A 501 66.03 30.87 39.24
CA GLY A 501 65.90 31.66 40.47
C GLY A 501 65.42 30.78 41.63
N GLU A 502 66.22 30.67 42.70
CA GLU A 502 65.96 29.78 43.84
C GLU A 502 65.82 30.59 45.15
N LYS A 503 65.11 29.99 46.13
CA LYS A 503 65.15 30.20 47.59
C LYS A 503 63.97 30.92 48.26
N GLN A 504 63.14 30.08 48.90
CA GLN A 504 63.03 29.97 50.36
C GLN A 504 62.41 31.15 51.14
N LEU A 505 61.26 30.89 51.76
CA LEU A 505 61.07 31.03 53.23
C LEU A 505 59.74 30.40 53.68
N GLU A 506 59.74 29.76 54.85
CA GLU A 506 58.52 29.27 55.52
C GLU A 506 57.91 30.40 56.38
N GLY A 507 56.59 30.59 56.35
CA GLY A 507 55.91 31.68 57.06
C GLY A 507 54.48 31.30 57.50
N ARG A 508 54.28 31.13 58.82
CA ARG A 508 53.06 30.58 59.43
C ARG A 508 51.87 31.55 59.47
N THR A 509 50.68 31.00 59.18
CA THR A 509 49.42 31.18 59.95
C THR A 509 48.60 32.50 59.86
N TYR A 510 47.40 32.38 59.27
CA TYR A 510 46.08 33.03 59.57
C TYR A 510 45.99 34.50 60.05
N ILE A 511 45.09 35.28 59.42
CA ILE A 511 43.94 35.99 60.05
C ILE A 511 42.80 36.17 59.00
N GLN A 512 41.56 36.36 59.46
CA GLN A 512 40.33 36.66 58.69
C GLN A 512 40.45 37.94 57.80
N LYS A 513 39.73 38.09 56.69
CA LYS A 513 38.26 38.13 56.56
C LYS A 513 37.79 37.82 55.14
#